data_AF-A0A7C9U2I7-F1
#
_entry.id   AF-A0A7C9U2I7-F1
#
_cell.length_a   1.000
_cell.length_b   1.000
_cell.length_c   1.000
_cell.angle_alpha   90.00
_cell.angle_beta   90.00
_cell.angle_gamma   90.00
#
_symmetry.space_group_name_H-M   'P 1'
#
loop_
_entity.id
_entity.type
_entity.pdbx_description
1 polymer ?
#
loop_
_entity_poly.entity_id
_entity_poly.type
_entity_poly.pdbx_seq_one_letter_code
_entity_poly.pdbx_strand_id
1 'polypeptide(L)' 'MREVWFWRGDRLSVFRLQGDRYQAILLGRRFAIARSELLANLDLNALAEYVRYPSQLEAVKAFRRSLNS' A
#
# COMPACT_ATOMS: atom_id res chain seq x y z
N MET A 1 -11.12 13.40 7.70
CA MET A 1 -10.24 12.64 6.78
C MET A 1 -10.88 11.29 6.49
N ARG A 2 -11.08 10.92 5.22
CA ARG A 2 -11.76 9.66 4.84
C ARG A 2 -10.84 8.44 4.83
N GLU A 3 -9.55 8.64 4.63
CA GLU A 3 -8.56 7.55 4.55
C GLU A 3 -7.24 8.02 5.19
N VAL A 4 -6.55 7.11 5.87
CA VAL A 4 -5.29 7.38 6.59
C VAL A 4 -4.31 6.24 6.31
N TRP A 5 -3.07 6.62 6.03
CA TRP A 5 -2.00 5.74 5.58
C TRP A 5 -0.85 5.80 6.57
N PHE A 6 -0.40 4.63 7.02
CA PHE A 6 0.74 4.49 7.92
C PHE A 6 1.83 3.70 7.22
N TRP A 7 3.01 4.31 7.13
CA TRP A 7 4.22 3.62 6.72
C TRP A 7 5.19 3.63 7.90
N ARG A 8 5.52 2.44 8.42
CA ARG A 8 6.51 2.27 9.48
C ARG A 8 7.40 1.07 9.20
N GLY A 9 8.71 1.32 9.06
CA GLY A 9 9.67 0.29 8.67
C GLY A 9 9.35 -0.28 7.29
N ASP A 10 9.18 -1.59 7.22
CA ASP A 10 8.85 -2.33 5.99
C ASP A 10 7.34 -2.58 5.81
N ARG A 11 6.48 -1.91 6.60
CA ARG A 11 5.03 -2.15 6.61
C ARG A 11 4.24 -0.91 6.22
N LEU A 12 3.37 -1.10 5.23
CA LEU A 12 2.29 -0.20 4.88
C LEU A 12 0.98 -0.68 5.53
N SER A 13 0.23 0.23 6.12
CA SER A 13 -1.13 -0.02 6.61
C SER A 13 -2.05 1.12 6.18
N VAL A 14 -3.23 0.79 5.70
CA VAL A 14 -4.20 1.76 5.18
C VAL A 14 -5.52 1.54 5.90
N PHE A 15 -6.15 2.63 6.34
CA PHE A 15 -7.43 2.61 7.03
C PHE A 15 -8.38 3.61 6.39
N ARG A 16 -9.66 3.26 6.29
CA ARG A 16 -10.74 4.18 5.92
C ARG A 16 -11.65 4.47 7.08
N LEU A 17 -12.20 5.66 7.11
CA LEU A 17 -13.26 6.05 8.02
C LEU A 17 -14.60 5.56 7.46
N GLN A 18 -15.26 4.64 8.16
CA GLN A 18 -16.65 4.25 7.91
C GLN A 18 -17.50 4.61 9.11
N GLY A 19 -18.44 5.55 8.93
CA GLY A 19 -19.19 6.13 10.04
C GLY A 19 -18.24 6.89 10.98
N ASP A 20 -18.19 6.45 12.23
CA ASP A 20 -17.36 6.99 13.30
C ASP A 20 -16.09 6.16 13.58
N ARG A 21 -15.82 5.11 12.80
CA ARG A 21 -14.72 4.17 13.05
C ARG A 21 -13.81 3.97 11.86
N TYR A 22 -12.52 3.77 12.15
CA TYR A 22 -11.55 3.36 11.15
C TYR A 22 -11.56 1.84 10.96
N GLN A 23 -11.70 1.41 9.70
CA GLN A 23 -11.56 0.02 9.26
C GLN A 23 -10.33 -0.13 8.38
N ALA A 24 -9.61 -1.23 8.55
CA ALA A 24 -8.41 -1.48 7.77
C ALA A 24 -8.73 -1.89 6.31
N ILE A 25 -8.08 -1.20 5.37
CA ILE A 25 -8.01 -1.54 3.95
C ILE A 25 -6.81 -2.45 3.67
N LEU A 26 -5.68 -2.21 4.36
CA LEU A 26 -4.46 -2.99 4.23
C LEU A 26 -3.75 -3.06 5.58
N LEU A 27 -3.31 -4.25 5.99
CA LEU A 27 -2.50 -4.44 7.21
C LEU A 27 -1.22 -5.21 6.88
N GLY A 28 -0.17 -4.50 6.50
CA GLY A 28 1.13 -5.10 6.18
C GLY A 28 1.00 -6.19 5.12
N ARG A 29 1.21 -7.45 5.52
CA ARG A 29 1.23 -8.63 4.63
C ARG A 29 -0.12 -9.34 4.51
N ARG A 30 -1.14 -8.95 5.29
CA ARG A 30 -2.47 -9.57 5.24
C ARG A 30 -3.37 -8.75 4.31
N PHE A 31 -3.74 -9.39 3.22
CA PHE A 31 -4.65 -8.87 2.21
C PHE A 31 -6.02 -8.63 2.85
N ALA A 32 -6.37 -7.36 3.07
CA ALA A 32 -7.77 -6.98 3.02
C ALA A 32 -8.04 -6.65 1.55
N ILE A 33 -9.02 -7.33 0.96
CA ILE A 33 -9.37 -7.26 -0.47
C ILE A 33 -10.14 -5.97 -0.70
N ALA A 34 -9.52 -4.83 -0.43
CA ALA A 34 -10.12 -3.52 -0.52
C ALA A 34 -9.18 -2.55 -1.26
N ARG A 35 -9.74 -1.77 -2.19
CA ARG A 35 -9.03 -0.74 -2.94
C ARG A 35 -9.01 0.56 -2.12
N SER A 36 -7.99 1.40 -2.35
CA SER A 36 -8.00 2.77 -1.82
C SER A 36 -9.20 3.53 -2.37
N GLU A 37 -9.88 4.30 -1.52
CA GLU A 37 -10.97 5.18 -1.92
C GLU A 37 -10.43 6.50 -2.51
N LEU A 38 -9.21 6.91 -2.10
CA LEU A 38 -8.50 8.06 -2.66
C LEU A 38 -7.83 7.74 -4.00
N LEU A 39 -7.27 6.54 -4.15
CA LEU A 39 -6.49 6.10 -5.32
C LEU A 39 -7.06 4.80 -5.86
N ALA A 40 -8.23 4.87 -6.51
CA ALA A 40 -9.00 3.70 -6.96
C ALA A 40 -8.23 2.74 -7.88
N ASN A 41 -7.25 3.24 -8.63
CA ASN A 41 -6.45 2.47 -9.60
C ASN A 41 -5.09 2.02 -9.06
N LEU A 42 -4.77 2.33 -7.80
CA LEU A 42 -3.50 1.95 -7.20
C LEU A 42 -3.56 0.51 -6.69
N ASP A 43 -2.63 -0.31 -7.16
CA ASP A 43 -2.39 -1.63 -6.57
C ASP A 43 -1.65 -1.49 -5.24
N LEU A 44 -2.42 -1.53 -4.15
CA LEU A 44 -1.91 -1.45 -2.78
C LEU A 44 -0.99 -2.61 -2.42
N ASN A 45 -1.15 -3.77 -3.05
CA ASN A 45 -0.29 -4.93 -2.79
C ASN A 45 1.08 -4.70 -3.41
N ALA A 46 1.13 -4.29 -4.67
CA ALA A 46 2.38 -3.93 -5.32
C ALA A 46 3.12 -2.84 -4.52
N LEU A 47 2.41 -1.79 -4.09
CA LEU A 47 3.00 -0.73 -3.28
C LEU A 47 3.56 -1.25 -1.94
N ALA A 48 2.82 -2.14 -1.25
CA ALA A 48 3.28 -2.75 0.00
C ALA A 48 4.57 -3.56 -0.18
N GLU A 49 4.79 -4.12 -1.37
CA GLU A 49 6.04 -4.82 -1.68
C GLU A 49 7.22 -3.88 -1.89
N TYR A 50 7.01 -2.76 -2.59
CA TYR A 50 8.06 -1.79 -2.90
C TYR A 50 8.50 -0.95 -1.71
N VAL A 51 7.59 -0.73 -0.75
CA VAL A 51 7.88 -0.08 0.53
C VAL A 51 8.97 -0.79 1.35
N ARG A 52 9.23 -2.07 1.08
CA ARG A 52 10.26 -2.87 1.76
C ARG A 52 11.68 -2.59 1.29
N TYR A 53 11.85 -1.98 0.12
CA TYR A 53 13.18 -1.78 -0.43
C TYR A 53 13.88 -0.66 0.37
N PRO A 54 15.03 -0.95 1.00
CA PRO A 54 15.76 0.05 1.80
C PRO A 54 16.32 1.18 0.92
N SER A 55 16.44 0.92 -0.39
CA SER A 55 16.83 1.89 -1.39
C SER A 55 15.68 2.12 -2.37
N GLN A 56 15.20 3.36 -2.45
CA GLN A 56 14.20 3.77 -3.45
C GLN A 56 14.67 3.45 -4.88
N LEU A 57 15.97 3.55 -5.15
CA LEU A 57 16.55 3.22 -6.46
C LEU A 57 16.36 1.73 -6.80
N GLU A 58 16.57 0.84 -5.83
CA GLU A 58 16.38 -0.60 -6.02
C GLU A 58 14.89 -0.94 -6.19
N ALA A 59 14.00 -0.25 -5.47
CA ALA A 59 12.55 -0.38 -5.65
C ALA A 59 12.13 -0.06 -7.10
N VAL A 60 12.59 1.09 -7.63
CA VAL A 60 12.28 1.51 -9.00
C VAL A 60 12.85 0.55 -10.05
N LYS A 61 14.06 0.02 -9.84
CA LYS A 61 14.66 -0.99 -10.73
C LYS A 61 13.86 -2.29 -10.75
N ALA A 62 13.37 -2.74 -9.59
CA ALA A 62 12.55 -3.95 -9.50
C ALA A 62 11.20 -3.77 -10.21
N PHE A 63 10.53 -2.64 -10.00
CA PHE A 63 9.28 -2.31 -10.68
C PHE A 63 9.41 -2.23 -12.21
N ARG A 64 10.47 -1.56 -12.70
CA ARG A 64 10.71 -1.50 -14.15
C ARG A 64 10.97 -2.86 -14.77
N ARG A 65 11.61 -3.78 -14.03
CA ARG A 65 11.82 -5.15 -14.50
C ARG A 65 10.49 -5.92 -14.63
N SER A 66 9.57 -5.76 -13.69
CA SER A 66 8.27 -6.47 -13.75
C SER A 66 7.34 -6.01 -14.86
N LEU A 67 7.57 -4.83 -15.45
CA LEU A 67 6.79 -4.34 -16.60
C LEU A 67 7.25 -4.91 -17.94
N ASN A 68 8.47 -5.45 -18.01
CA ASN A 68 9.11 -5.94 -19.24
C ASN A 68 9.20 -7.48 -19.31
N SER A 69 8.46 -8.18 -18.45
CA SER A 69 8.42 -9.64 -18.31
C SER A 69 6.99 -10.14 -18.46
#